data_AF-A0A2N2PW55-F1
#
_entry.id   AF-A0A2N2PW55-F1
#
_cell.length_a   1.000
_cell.length_b   1.000
_cell.length_c   1.000
_cell.angle_alpha   90.00
_cell.angle_beta   90.00
_cell.angle_gamma   90.00
#
_symmetry.space_group_name_H-M   'P 1'
#
loop_
_entity.id
_entity.type
_entity.pdbx_description
1 polymer ?
#
loop_
_entity_poly.entity_id
_entity_poly.type
_entity_poly.pdbx_seq_one_letter_code
_entity_poly.pdbx_strand_id
1 'polypeptide(L)'
;MTLQHLCPNFTYASVISRPANEPASWTGATGYVQDLWQQGAIDEAWSFHPTPADTHVFLCDAPAMIDSAVEMLRQEGFKEHTKKEAGQIHVERYW
;
A
#
# COMPACT_ATOMS: atom_id res chain seq x y z
N MET A 1 -17.56 14.64 4.07
CA MET A 1 -17.58 13.69 2.94
C MET A 1 -16.15 13.34 2.60
N THR A 2 -15.82 12.05 2.48
CA THR A 2 -14.49 11.58 2.08
C THR A 2 -14.40 11.42 0.56
N LEU A 3 -13.20 11.49 -0.03
CA LEU A 3 -12.97 11.37 -1.47
C LEU A 3 -13.58 10.08 -2.07
N GLN A 4 -13.52 8.97 -1.33
CA GLN A 4 -14.11 7.69 -1.75
C GLN A 4 -15.62 7.75 -1.99
N HIS A 5 -16.37 8.62 -1.31
CA HIS A 5 -17.79 8.79 -1.57
C HIS A 5 -18.09 9.60 -2.84
N LEU A 6 -17.13 10.40 -3.30
CA LEU A 6 -17.28 11.28 -4.46
C LEU A 6 -16.71 10.64 -5.74
N CYS A 7 -15.71 9.77 -5.60
CA CYS A 7 -14.98 9.17 -6.70
C CYS A 7 -15.12 7.64 -6.64
N PRO A 8 -15.90 7.01 -7.55
CA PRO A 8 -16.16 5.57 -7.50
C PRO A 8 -14.91 4.71 -7.76
N ASN A 9 -13.87 5.29 -8.34
CA ASN A 9 -12.59 4.66 -8.65
C ASN A 9 -11.50 4.95 -7.60
N PHE A 10 -11.87 5.48 -6.43
CA PHE A 10 -10.94 5.77 -5.35
C PHE A 10 -11.29 4.94 -4.11
N THR A 11 -10.32 4.18 -3.60
CA THR A 11 -10.46 3.42 -2.37
C THR A 11 -9.49 3.95 -1.32
N TYR A 12 -9.99 4.18 -0.10
CA TYR A 12 -9.17 4.47 1.07
C TYR A 12 -9.16 3.28 2.01
N ALA A 13 -8.01 2.62 2.12
CA ALA A 13 -7.78 1.55 3.09
C ALA A 13 -6.92 2.07 4.25
N SER A 14 -7.41 1.93 5.47
CA SER A 14 -6.70 2.34 6.69
C SER A 14 -6.36 1.13 7.53
N VAL A 15 -5.16 1.17 8.13
CA VAL A 15 -4.65 0.11 8.99
C VAL A 15 -3.97 0.73 10.20
N ILE A 16 -4.18 0.15 11.38
CA ILE A 16 -3.56 0.60 12.63
C ILE A 16 -2.79 -0.57 13.25
N SER A 17 -1.52 -0.37 13.59
CA SER A 17 -0.68 -1.43 14.16
C SER A 17 -0.93 -1.69 15.65
N ARG A 18 -1.55 -0.74 16.36
CA ARG A 18 -1.76 -0.79 17.81
C ARG A 18 -3.18 -0.33 18.19
N PRO A 19 -4.23 -1.05 17.78
CA PRO A 19 -5.62 -0.64 18.03
C PRO A 19 -5.95 -0.50 19.52
N ALA A 20 -5.27 -1.24 20.40
CA ALA A 20 -5.45 -1.15 21.84
C ALA A 20 -5.03 0.20 22.45
N ASN A 21 -4.24 1.00 21.73
CA ASN A 21 -3.81 2.33 22.16
C ASN A 21 -4.77 3.44 21.72
N GLU A 22 -5.79 3.11 20.92
CA GLU A 22 -6.74 4.08 20.42
C GLU A 22 -7.79 4.43 21.49
N PRO A 23 -8.20 5.71 21.61
CA PRO A 23 -9.25 6.12 22.55
C PRO A 23 -10.62 5.49 22.25
N ALA A 24 -10.85 5.15 20.97
CA ALA A 24 -12.07 4.52 20.49
C ALA A 24 -11.74 3.13 19.94
N SER A 25 -12.68 2.19 20.08
CA SER A 25 -12.52 0.85 19.54
C SER A 25 -12.32 0.87 18.03
N TRP A 26 -11.19 0.34 17.58
CA TRP A 26 -10.89 0.15 16.17
C TRP A 26 -11.48 -1.16 15.65
N THR A 27 -12.28 -1.08 14.58
CA THR A 27 -12.92 -2.25 13.93
C THR A 27 -12.37 -2.53 12.54
N GLY A 28 -11.41 -1.73 12.07
CA GLY A 28 -10.80 -1.88 10.75
C GLY A 28 -9.59 -2.83 10.72
N ALA A 29 -8.85 -2.80 9.61
CA ALA A 29 -7.64 -3.61 9.45
C ALA A 29 -6.59 -3.27 10.52
N THR A 30 -5.96 -4.30 11.06
CA THR A 30 -4.92 -4.16 12.09
C THR A 30 -3.62 -4.77 11.58
N GLY A 31 -2.50 -4.06 11.77
CA GLY A 31 -1.19 -4.47 11.26
C GLY A 31 -0.40 -3.31 10.69
N TYR A 32 0.47 -3.60 9.72
CA TYR A 32 1.26 -2.65 8.95
C TYR A 32 0.70 -2.51 7.52
N VAL A 33 1.15 -1.49 6.78
CA VAL A 33 0.61 -1.19 5.44
C VAL A 33 0.80 -2.32 4.44
N GLN A 34 1.92 -3.05 4.52
CA GLN A 34 2.17 -4.23 3.69
C GLN A 34 1.17 -5.35 3.95
N ASP A 35 0.57 -5.42 5.14
CA ASP A 35 -0.41 -6.44 5.47
C ASP A 35 -1.70 -6.24 4.65
N LEU A 36 -2.04 -5.00 4.27
CA LEU A 36 -3.17 -4.74 3.38
C LEU A 36 -2.99 -5.38 2.01
N TRP A 37 -1.75 -5.40 1.50
CA TRP A 37 -1.42 -6.08 0.26
C TRP A 37 -1.49 -7.60 0.44
N GLN A 38 -0.78 -8.13 1.45
CA GLN A 38 -0.69 -9.57 1.69
C GLN A 38 -2.04 -10.23 2.03
N GLN A 39 -2.95 -9.48 2.65
CA GLN A 39 -4.30 -9.96 3.01
C GLN A 39 -5.31 -9.79 1.87
N GLY A 40 -4.90 -9.24 0.72
CA GLY A 40 -5.77 -9.07 -0.46
C GLY A 40 -6.78 -7.94 -0.33
N ALA A 41 -6.54 -6.95 0.53
CA ALA A 41 -7.47 -5.81 0.68
C ALA A 41 -7.56 -4.97 -0.61
N ILE A 42 -6.47 -4.92 -1.38
CA ILE A 42 -6.43 -4.24 -2.69
C ILE A 42 -7.21 -5.04 -3.73
N ASP A 43 -7.00 -6.36 -3.78
CA ASP A 43 -7.70 -7.28 -4.66
C ASP A 43 -9.22 -7.22 -4.45
N GLU A 44 -9.67 -7.20 -3.19
CA GLU A 44 -11.08 -7.07 -2.84
C GLU A 44 -11.64 -5.72 -3.33
N ALA A 45 -10.91 -4.63 -3.08
CA ALA A 45 -11.33 -3.29 -3.48
C ALA A 45 -11.40 -3.11 -5.00
N TRP A 46 -10.49 -3.73 -5.75
CA TRP A 46 -10.35 -3.53 -7.19
C TRP A 46 -10.99 -4.65 -8.02
N SER A 47 -11.37 -5.76 -7.38
CA SER A 47 -11.87 -6.98 -8.02
C SER A 47 -10.87 -7.67 -8.96
N PHE A 48 -9.59 -7.32 -8.88
CA PHE A 48 -8.48 -7.99 -9.57
C PHE A 48 -7.18 -7.81 -8.79
N HIS A 49 -6.23 -8.72 -8.98
CA HIS A 49 -4.91 -8.63 -8.39
C HIS A 49 -4.03 -7.67 -9.21
N PRO A 50 -3.49 -6.59 -8.62
CA PRO A 50 -2.66 -5.63 -9.35
C PRO A 50 -1.36 -6.26 -9.86
N THR A 51 -0.89 -5.88 -11.05
CA THR A 51 0.34 -6.42 -11.64
C THR A 51 1.29 -5.31 -12.13
N PRO A 52 2.57 -5.62 -12.39
CA PRO A 52 3.49 -4.63 -12.96
C PRO A 52 3.08 -4.10 -14.35
N ALA A 53 2.14 -4.77 -15.02
CA ALA A 53 1.64 -4.38 -16.34
C ALA A 53 0.58 -3.27 -16.29
N ASP A 54 -0.11 -3.13 -15.15
CA ASP A 54 -1.26 -2.22 -15.00
C ASP A 54 -1.16 -1.27 -13.80
N THR A 55 -0.16 -1.47 -12.92
CA THR A 55 -0.12 -0.78 -11.63
C THR A 55 1.23 -0.13 -11.36
N HIS A 56 1.18 1.10 -10.85
CA HIS A 56 2.29 1.79 -10.22
C HIS A 56 2.02 1.93 -8.72
N VAL A 57 3.05 1.73 -7.89
CA VAL A 57 2.98 1.82 -6.44
C VAL A 57 3.87 2.96 -5.96
N PHE A 58 3.31 3.85 -5.14
CA PHE A 58 4.03 4.97 -4.56
C PHE A 58 4.13 4.75 -3.04
N LEU A 59 5.36 4.78 -2.51
CA LEU A 59 5.66 4.51 -1.11
C LEU A 59 6.36 5.71 -0.47
N CYS A 60 5.82 6.23 0.63
CA CYS A 60 6.42 7.31 1.41
C CYS A 60 6.21 7.07 2.90
N ASP A 61 7.31 6.79 3.62
CA ASP A 61 7.36 6.59 5.08
C ASP A 61 8.82 6.40 5.55
N ALA A 62 8.98 5.87 6.76
CA ALA A 62 10.17 5.27 7.32
C ALA A 62 10.90 4.34 6.32
N PRO A 63 12.25 4.40 6.26
CA PRO A 63 13.04 3.49 5.42
C PRO A 63 12.72 2.00 5.63
N ALA A 64 12.52 1.58 6.89
CA ALA A 64 12.22 0.18 7.20
C ALA A 64 10.86 -0.30 6.62
N MET A 65 9.85 0.58 6.59
CA MET A 65 8.57 0.27 5.96
C MET A 65 8.76 0.11 4.44
N ILE A 66 9.43 1.09 3.83
CA ILE A 66 9.68 1.11 2.38
C ILE A 66 10.45 -0.12 1.94
N ASP A 67 11.54 -0.46 2.63
CA ASP A 67 12.38 -1.60 2.27
C ASP A 67 11.59 -2.92 2.36
N SER A 68 10.74 -3.08 3.38
CA SER A 68 9.85 -4.23 3.50
C SER A 68 8.81 -4.30 2.38
N ALA A 69 8.19 -3.17 2.03
CA ALA A 69 7.17 -3.11 0.98
C ALA A 69 7.78 -3.33 -0.43
N VAL A 70 8.97 -2.78 -0.69
CA VAL A 70 9.70 -2.99 -1.94
C VAL A 70 10.08 -4.45 -2.11
N GLU A 71 10.57 -5.12 -1.06
CA GLU A 71 10.92 -6.54 -1.13
C GLU A 71 9.70 -7.41 -1.45
N MET A 72 8.57 -7.15 -0.78
CA MET A 72 7.29 -7.82 -1.07
C MET A 72 6.87 -7.64 -2.54
N LEU A 73 6.85 -6.40 -3.04
CA LEU A 73 6.43 -6.11 -4.42
C LEU A 73 7.40 -6.72 -5.45
N ARG A 74 8.70 -6.78 -5.15
CA ARG A 74 9.70 -7.43 -6.04
C ARG A 74 9.43 -8.92 -6.20
N GLN A 75 8.95 -9.61 -5.17
CA GLN A 75 8.57 -11.02 -5.25
C GLN A 75 7.41 -11.26 -6.21
N GLU A 76 6.58 -10.23 -6.45
CA GLU A 76 5.48 -10.23 -7.41
C GLU A 76 5.86 -9.63 -8.78
N GLY A 77 7.15 -9.38 -9.00
CA GLY A 77 7.70 -8.94 -10.29
C GLY A 77 7.69 -7.43 -10.52
N PHE A 78 7.29 -6.63 -9.53
CA PHE A 78 7.41 -5.17 -9.62
C PHE A 78 8.89 -4.76 -9.57
N LYS A 79 9.22 -3.67 -10.28
CA LYS A 79 10.56 -3.10 -10.30
C LYS A 79 10.57 -1.72 -9.68
N GLU A 80 11.64 -1.39 -8.96
CA GLU A 80 11.86 -0.04 -8.49
C GLU A 80 12.24 0.89 -9.63
N HIS A 81 11.58 2.04 -9.71
CA HIS A 81 11.89 3.08 -10.67
C HIS A 81 13.19 3.78 -10.29
N THR A 82 14.09 3.90 -11.25
CA THR A 82 15.33 4.68 -11.11
C THR A 82 15.50 5.62 -12.30
N LYS A 83 16.45 6.55 -12.21
CA LYS A 83 16.80 7.42 -13.34
C LYS A 83 17.26 6.65 -14.60
N LYS A 84 17.69 5.39 -14.46
CA LYS A 84 18.27 4.58 -15.54
C LYS A 84 17.34 3.46 -16.02
N GLU A 85 16.48 2.96 -15.17
CA GLU A 85 15.56 1.86 -15.45
C GLU A 85 14.17 2.23 -14.96
N ALA A 86 13.19 2.16 -15.88
CA ALA A 86 11.81 2.39 -15.54
C ALA A 86 11.27 1.20 -14.73
N GLY A 87 10.61 1.51 -13.62
CA GLY A 87 9.91 0.55 -12.77
C GLY A 87 8.57 1.11 -12.31
N GLN A 88 7.83 0.25 -11.62
CA GLN A 88 6.49 0.52 -11.12
C GLN A 88 6.49 1.04 -9.67
N ILE A 89 7.54 0.76 -8.90
CA ILE A 89 7.66 1.18 -7.50
C ILE A 89 8.40 2.51 -7.42
N HIS A 90 7.76 3.53 -6.86
CA HIS A 90 8.31 4.86 -6.64
C HIS A 90 8.44 5.10 -5.14
N VAL A 91 9.63 5.50 -4.69
CA VAL A 91 9.92 5.59 -3.25
C VAL A 91 10.38 6.99 -2.86
N GLU A 92 9.86 7.49 -1.74
CA GLU A 92 10.32 8.69 -1.04
C GLU A 92 10.54 8.34 0.43
N ARG A 93 11.80 8.33 0.89
CA ARG A 93 12.11 8.03 2.30
C ARG A 93 11.96 9.30 3.13
N TYR A 94 11.27 9.19 4.26
CA TYR A 94 11.01 10.34 5.12
C TYR A 94 12.26 10.86 5.83
N TRP A 95 13.26 10.00 6.10
CA TRP A 95 14.57 10.35 6.66
C TRP A 95 15.70 9.44 6.16
#